data_AF-A0A6L8W6N3-F1
#
_entry.id   AF-A0A6L8W6N3-F1
#
_cell.length_a   1.000
_cell.length_b   1.000
_cell.length_c   1.000
_cell.angle_alpha   90.00
_cell.angle_beta   90.00
_cell.angle_gamma   90.00
#
_symmetry.space_group_name_H-M   'P 1'
#
loop_
_entity.id
_entity.type
_entity.pdbx_description
1 polymer ?
#
loop_
_entity_poly.entity_id
_entity_poly.type
_entity_poly.pdbx_seq_one_letter_code
_entity_poly.pdbx_strand_id
1 'polypeptide(L)' 'MKSIDFNEEEIQEYVDGVLTPADARRIERIISTNPKAKKYYLAQLRQKQLLKIWWKNTLN' A
#
# COMPACT_ATOMS: atom_id res chain seq x y z
N MET A 1 -4.10 11.41 -20.74
CA MET A 1 -3.14 11.01 -19.67
C MET A 1 -2.93 9.51 -19.78
N LYS A 2 -1.74 9.03 -20.16
CA LYS A 2 -1.41 7.60 -20.08
C LYS A 2 -1.43 7.22 -18.60
N SER A 3 -2.29 6.28 -18.20
CA SER A 3 -2.16 5.70 -16.86
C SER A 3 -0.83 4.97 -16.83
N ILE A 4 0.07 5.39 -15.95
CA ILE A 4 1.20 4.55 -15.57
C ILE A 4 0.54 3.36 -14.87
N ASP A 5 0.53 2.20 -15.49
CA ASP A 5 0.08 1.00 -14.79
C ASP A 5 1.12 0.72 -13.69
N PHE A 6 0.63 0.55 -12.46
CA PHE A 6 1.46 0.28 -11.28
C PHE A 6 1.30 -1.18 -10.91
N ASN A 7 2.35 -1.81 -10.39
CA ASN A 7 2.23 -3.16 -9.86
C ASN A 7 1.54 -3.10 -8.50
N GLU A 8 0.42 -3.80 -8.37
CA GLU A 8 -0.34 -3.90 -7.13
C GLU A 8 0.45 -4.60 -6.02
N GLU A 9 1.24 -5.61 -6.36
CA GLU A 9 2.09 -6.38 -5.43
C GLU A 9 3.10 -5.46 -4.75
N GLU A 10 3.79 -4.61 -5.52
CA GLU A 10 4.78 -3.69 -4.96
C GLU A 10 4.15 -2.66 -4.00
N ILE A 11 2.87 -2.29 -4.20
CA ILE A 11 2.15 -1.43 -3.25
C ILE A 11 1.80 -2.21 -1.97
N GLN A 12 1.46 -3.49 -2.07
CA GLN A 12 1.25 -4.34 -0.89
C GLN A 12 2.54 -4.49 -0.10
N GLU A 13 3.65 -4.82 -0.76
CA GLU A 13 4.97 -4.92 -0.13
C GLU A 13 5.40 -3.59 0.53
N TYR A 14 5.07 -2.46 -0.09
CA TYR A 14 5.28 -1.13 0.51
C TYR A 14 4.45 -0.93 1.78
N VAL A 15 3.17 -1.31 1.77
CA VAL A 15 2.28 -1.26 2.94
C VAL A 15 2.76 -2.21 4.05
N ASP A 16 3.37 -3.33 3.67
CA ASP A 16 3.94 -4.32 4.57
C ASP A 16 5.31 -3.96 5.11
N GLY A 17 5.97 -2.96 4.51
CA GLY A 17 7.26 -2.45 4.96
C GLY A 17 8.40 -3.44 4.70
N VAL A 18 8.24 -4.32 3.71
CA VAL A 18 9.23 -5.34 3.34
C VAL A 18 10.16 -4.90 2.21
N LEU A 19 9.86 -3.76 1.58
CA LEU A 19 10.67 -3.19 0.51
C LEU A 19 11.99 -2.63 1.00
N THR A 20 12.99 -2.64 0.12
CA THR A 20 14.22 -1.88 0.34
C THR A 20 13.92 -0.38 0.39
N PRO A 21 14.75 0.45 1.06
CA PRO A 21 14.55 1.90 1.08
C PRO A 21 14.53 2.55 -0.32
N ALA A 22 15.23 1.96 -1.29
CA ALA A 22 15.24 2.47 -2.66
C ALA A 22 13.91 2.21 -3.37
N ASP A 23 13.38 1.00 -3.24
CA ASP A 23 12.08 0.62 -3.82
C ASP A 23 10.92 1.32 -3.15
N ALA A 24 10.97 1.46 -1.82
CA ALA A 24 9.98 2.23 -1.07
C ALA A 24 9.84 3.66 -1.59
N ARG A 25 10.96 4.36 -1.85
CA ARG A 25 10.94 5.72 -2.43
C ARG A 25 10.38 5.75 -3.86
N ARG A 26 10.63 4.71 -4.66
CA ARG A 26 10.06 4.60 -6.01
C ARG A 26 8.53 4.43 -5.93
N ILE A 27 8.05 3.54 -5.07
CA ILE A 27 6.61 3.30 -4.87
C ILE A 27 5.92 4.52 -4.28
N GLU A 28 6.55 5.21 -3.33
CA GLU A 28 6.07 6.48 -2.79
C GLU A 28 5.86 7.53 -3.91
N ARG A 29 6.82 7.65 -4.82
CA ARG A 29 6.69 8.55 -5.99
C ARG A 29 5.52 8.13 -6.90
N ILE A 30 5.34 6.84 -7.15
CA ILE A 30 4.23 6.32 -7.95
C ILE A 30 2.88 6.64 -7.27
N ILE A 31 2.76 6.38 -5.97
CA ILE A 31 1.56 6.70 -5.18
C ILE A 31 1.26 8.20 -5.23
N SER A 32 2.28 9.06 -5.15
CA SER A 32 2.09 10.51 -5.14
C SER A 32 1.62 11.07 -6.50
N THR A 33 2.00 10.44 -7.61
CA THR A 33 1.77 10.94 -8.97
C THR A 33 0.65 10.24 -9.72
N ASN A 34 0.22 9.06 -9.25
CA ASN A 34 -0.83 8.25 -9.87
C ASN A 34 -2.06 8.12 -8.97
N PRO A 35 -3.20 8.73 -9.33
CA PRO A 35 -4.44 8.65 -8.54
C PRO A 35 -4.97 7.23 -8.34
N LYS A 36 -4.78 6.33 -9.33
CA LYS A 36 -5.20 4.92 -9.18
C LYS A 36 -4.33 4.19 -8.16
N ALA A 37 -3.01 4.39 -8.21
CA ALA A 37 -2.07 3.83 -7.24
C ALA A 37 -2.37 4.34 -5.83
N LYS A 38 -2.64 5.65 -5.68
CA LYS A 38 -3.05 6.25 -4.41
C LYS A 38 -4.32 5.62 -3.86
N LYS A 39 -5.34 5.44 -4.70
CA LYS A 39 -6.60 4.79 -4.29
C LYS A 39 -6.35 3.37 -3.80
N TYR A 40 -5.53 2.60 -4.51
CA TYR A 40 -5.18 1.23 -4.14
C TYR A 40 -4.43 1.18 -2.81
N TYR A 41 -3.38 2.01 -2.65
CA TYR A 41 -2.62 2.14 -1.41
C TYR A 41 -3.51 2.43 -0.19
N LEU A 42 -4.43 3.39 -0.30
CA LEU A 42 -5.35 3.73 0.78
C LEU A 42 -6.28 2.56 1.14
N ALA A 43 -6.71 1.76 0.16
CA ALA A 43 -7.52 0.58 0.41
C ALA A 43 -6.72 -0.49 1.19
N GLN A 44 -5.47 -0.73 0.82
CA GLN A 44 -4.57 -1.67 1.51
C GLN A 44 -4.30 -1.24 2.96
N LEU A 45 -4.04 0.05 3.20
CA LEU A 45 -3.90 0.58 4.56
C LEU A 45 -5.14 0.34 5.42
N ARG A 46 -6.34 0.57 4.86
CA ARG A 46 -7.59 0.33 5.58
C ARG A 46 -7.79 -1.15 5.91
N GLN A 47 -7.49 -2.05 4.97
CA GLN A 47 -7.57 -3.49 5.21
C GLN A 47 -6.63 -3.92 6.34
N LYS A 48 -5.38 -3.44 6.33
CA LYS A 48 -4.39 -3.71 7.38
C LYS A 48 -4.86 -3.21 8.76
N GLN A 49 -5.48 -2.04 8.84
CA GLN A 49 -6.05 -1.53 10.08
C GLN A 49 -7.23 -2.39 10.57
N LEU A 50 -8.12 -2.81 9.68
CA LEU A 50 -9.25 -3.68 10.03
C LEU A 50 -8.77 -5.03 10.56
N LEU A 51 -7.77 -5.64 9.91
CA LEU A 51 -7.14 -6.87 10.39
C LEU A 51 -6.53 -6.66 11.78
N LYS A 52 -5.79 -5.58 12.01
CA LYS A 52 -5.22 -5.27 13.32
C LYS A 52 -6.28 -5.14 14.41
N ILE A 53 -7.41 -4.49 14.12
CA ILE A 53 -8.54 -4.37 15.05
C ILE A 53 -9.16 -5.74 15.32
N TRP A 54 -9.39 -6.52 14.26
CA TRP A 54 -9.95 -7.87 14.38
C TRP A 54 -9.09 -8.76 15.27
N TRP A 55 -7.78 -8.83 15.02
CA TRP A 55 -6.85 -9.60 15.85
C TRP A 55 -6.85 -9.17 17.31
N LYS A 56 -6.90 -7.86 17.58
CA LYS A 56 -7.00 -7.33 18.94
C LYS A 56 -8.29 -7.76 19.65
N ASN A 57 -9.40 -7.86 18.93
CA ASN A 57 -10.68 -8.26 19.49
C ASN A 57 -10.82 -9.78 19.65
N THR A 58 -10.13 -10.58 18.83
CA THR A 58 -10.15 -12.05 18.93
C THR A 58 -9.24 -12.59 20.03
N LEU A 59 -8.18 -11.84 20.40
CA LEU A 59 -7.20 -12.25 21.41
C LEU A 59 -7.48 -11.71 22.83
N ASN A 60 -8.51 -10.89 23.00
CA ASN A 60 -9.02 -10.44 24.30
C ASN A 60 -10.30 -11.20 24.64
#